data_AF-A0A2Z4ULE2-F1
#
_entry.id   AF-A0A2Z4ULE2-F1
#
_cell.length_a   1.000
_cell.length_b   1.000
_cell.length_c   1.000
_cell.angle_alpha   90.00
_cell.angle_beta   90.00
_cell.angle_gamma   90.00
#
_symmetry.space_group_name_H-M   'P 1'
#
loop_
_entity.id
_entity.type
_entity.pdbx_description
1 polymer ?
#
loop_
_entity_poly.entity_id
_entity_poly.type
_entity_poly.pdbx_seq_one_letter_code
_entity_poly.pdbx_strand_id
1 'polypeptide(L)'
;MASELRQIVLSDEEFTSSLNSFRRTHVDFLPTGEIVKWGAGDNGTLDVTVNIKGGSTINKMTFTIEPHDVIDILVRFCMENNVPVPRAGDKSWSSSDKGITLSIALVGPELERANIDLAALA
;
A
#
# COMPACT_ATOMS: atom_id res chain seq x y z
N MET A 1 7.31 -22.68 18.21
CA MET A 1 7.92 -22.14 16.98
C MET A 1 8.00 -20.62 17.11
N ALA A 2 9.01 -20.00 16.50
CA ALA A 2 9.14 -18.54 16.50
C ALA A 2 8.13 -17.93 15.50
N SER A 3 7.41 -16.90 15.93
CA SER A 3 6.66 -16.00 15.05
C SER A 3 7.49 -14.76 14.77
N GLU A 4 7.29 -14.16 13.60
CA GLU A 4 7.95 -12.90 13.23
C GLU A 4 6.90 -11.90 12.76
N LEU A 5 6.99 -10.67 13.29
CA LEU A 5 6.23 -9.52 12.83
C LEU A 5 7.21 -8.46 12.36
N ARG A 6 7.04 -7.97 11.13
CA ARG A 6 7.82 -6.87 10.57
C ARG A 6 6.91 -5.73 10.16
N GLN A 7 7.31 -4.53 10.52
CA GLN A 7 6.64 -3.29 10.12
C GLN A 7 7.64 -2.40 9.39
N ILE A 8 7.25 -1.96 8.20
CA ILE A 8 8.03 -1.06 7.36
C ILE A 8 7.18 0.18 7.18
N VAL A 9 7.64 1.30 7.73
CA VAL A 9 6.92 2.58 7.69
C VAL A 9 7.57 3.46 6.64
N LEU A 10 6.79 3.89 5.67
CA LEU A 10 7.19 4.86 4.66
C LEU A 10 6.61 6.22 5.07
N SER A 11 7.45 7.24 5.05
CA SER A 11 7.00 8.63 5.11
C SER A 11 6.12 9.00 3.91
N ASP A 12 5.39 10.12 4.02
CA ASP A 12 4.56 10.64 2.92
C ASP A 12 5.35 10.89 1.64
N GLU A 13 6.59 11.35 1.78
CA GLU A 13 7.51 11.61 0.67
C GLU A 13 7.95 10.31 -0.01
N GLU A 14 8.34 9.31 0.78
CA GLU A 14 8.72 7.98 0.26
C GLU A 14 7.55 7.29 -0.43
N PHE A 15 6.36 7.38 0.15
CA PHE A 15 5.18 6.77 -0.46
C PHE A 15 4.72 7.48 -1.74
N THR A 16 4.79 8.82 -1.76
CA THR A 16 4.54 9.58 -2.98
C THR A 16 5.58 9.24 -4.06
N SER A 17 6.84 9.02 -3.68
CA SER A 17 7.89 8.55 -4.58
C SER A 17 7.59 7.14 -5.12
N SER A 18 7.12 6.22 -4.27
CA SER A 18 6.76 4.86 -4.69
C SER A 18 5.56 4.84 -5.64
N LEU A 19 4.54 5.67 -5.42
CA LEU A 19 3.42 5.84 -6.35
C LEU A 19 3.91 6.31 -7.73
N ASN A 20 4.83 7.27 -7.75
CA ASN A 20 5.43 7.77 -8.99
C ASN A 20 6.28 6.70 -9.69
N SER A 21 7.06 5.91 -8.94
CA SER A 21 7.84 4.78 -9.48
C SER A 21 6.91 3.73 -10.10
N PHE A 22 5.85 3.34 -9.38
CA PHE A 22 4.90 2.34 -9.83
C PHE A 22 4.18 2.77 -11.12
N ARG A 23 3.70 4.03 -11.18
CA ARG A 23 3.07 4.64 -12.36
C ARG A 23 3.96 4.61 -13.61
N ARG A 24 5.29 4.74 -13.47
CA ARG A 24 6.21 4.68 -14.63
C ARG A 24 6.25 3.32 -15.30
N THR A 25 5.94 2.27 -14.54
CA THR A 25 5.92 0.87 -15.01
C THR A 25 4.52 0.36 -15.33
N HIS A 26 3.48 1.00 -14.80
CA HIS A 26 2.07 0.66 -15.04
C HIS A 26 1.35 1.91 -15.56
N VAL A 27 1.41 2.10 -16.89
CA VAL A 27 0.92 3.32 -17.57
C VAL A 27 -0.57 3.58 -17.30
N ASP A 28 -1.36 2.51 -17.14
CA ASP A 28 -2.81 2.59 -16.92
C ASP A 28 -3.22 2.72 -15.44
N PHE A 29 -2.26 2.77 -14.50
CA PHE A 29 -2.54 2.78 -13.07
C PHE A 29 -3.10 4.12 -12.57
N LEU A 30 -2.45 5.23 -12.91
CA LEU A 30 -2.87 6.58 -12.55
C LEU A 30 -2.55 7.52 -13.72
N PRO A 31 -3.42 8.51 -14.00
CA PRO A 31 -3.16 9.46 -15.07
C PRO A 31 -1.91 10.28 -14.81
N THR A 32 -1.37 10.85 -15.90
CA THR A 32 -0.23 11.77 -15.82
C THR A 32 -0.67 13.06 -15.13
N GLY A 33 0.08 13.47 -14.11
CA GLY A 33 -0.25 14.61 -13.27
C GLY A 33 0.57 14.62 -11.98
N GLU A 34 0.32 15.64 -11.17
CA GLU A 34 0.95 15.82 -9.85
C GLU A 34 0.08 15.18 -8.78
N ILE A 35 0.62 14.25 -8.01
CA ILE A 35 -0.05 13.69 -6.83
C ILE A 35 -0.01 14.74 -5.73
N VAL A 36 -1.17 15.20 -5.29
CA VAL A 36 -1.27 16.28 -4.29
C VAL A 36 -1.61 15.77 -2.90
N LYS A 37 -2.28 14.63 -2.82
CA LYS A 37 -2.74 14.03 -1.57
C LYS A 37 -2.98 12.56 -1.77
N TRP A 38 -2.76 11.80 -0.72
CA TRP A 38 -3.26 10.44 -0.59
C TRP A 38 -3.84 10.25 0.82
N GLY A 39 -4.65 9.22 1.01
CA GLY A 39 -5.20 8.84 2.30
C GLY A 39 -5.88 7.48 2.25
N ALA A 40 -6.12 6.85 3.40
CA ALA A 40 -6.93 5.64 3.44
C ALA A 40 -8.37 5.95 3.02
N GLY A 41 -8.87 5.18 2.06
CA GLY A 41 -10.26 5.12 1.67
C GLY A 41 -11.02 4.04 2.44
N ASP A 42 -12.21 3.71 1.96
CA ASP A 42 -13.06 2.68 2.57
C ASP A 42 -12.54 1.26 2.30
N ASN A 43 -12.83 0.31 3.20
CA ASN A 43 -12.49 -1.12 3.03
C ASN A 43 -11.00 -1.40 2.75
N GLY A 44 -10.10 -0.59 3.28
CA GLY A 44 -8.65 -0.76 3.08
C GLY A 44 -8.17 -0.41 1.68
N THR A 45 -8.96 0.38 0.93
CA THR A 45 -8.53 1.04 -0.30
C THR A 45 -7.72 2.30 0.02
N LEU A 46 -7.05 2.84 -0.99
CA LEU A 46 -6.27 4.06 -0.88
C LEU A 46 -6.79 5.10 -1.88
N ASP A 47 -7.19 6.26 -1.38
CA ASP A 47 -7.58 7.37 -2.22
C ASP A 47 -6.38 8.26 -2.53
N VAL A 48 -6.18 8.54 -3.82
CA VAL A 48 -5.09 9.38 -4.33
C VAL A 48 -5.68 10.49 -5.18
N THR A 49 -5.42 11.74 -4.79
CA THR A 49 -5.81 12.92 -5.55
C THR A 49 -4.67 13.37 -6.46
N VAL A 50 -4.96 13.49 -7.76
CA VAL A 50 -4.03 13.92 -8.80
C VAL A 50 -4.53 15.21 -9.45
N ASN A 51 -3.65 16.20 -9.55
CA ASN A 51 -3.82 17.37 -10.39
C ASN A 51 -3.43 17.02 -11.83
N ILE A 52 -4.40 17.06 -12.73
CA ILE A 52 -4.20 16.83 -14.17
C ILE A 52 -4.30 18.17 -14.88
N LYS A 53 -3.26 18.53 -15.65
CA LYS A 53 -3.27 19.74 -16.48
C LYS A 53 -4.04 19.45 -17.77
N GLY A 54 -5.18 20.09 -17.96
CA GLY A 54 -5.96 20.05 -19.20
C GLY A 54 -6.03 21.45 -19.81
N GLY A 55 -5.15 21.75 -20.77
CA GLY A 55 -5.09 23.10 -21.36
C GLY A 55 -4.76 24.18 -20.32
N SER A 56 -5.66 25.16 -20.16
CA SER A 56 -5.49 26.28 -19.22
C SER A 56 -6.03 26.01 -17.80
N THR A 57 -6.63 24.85 -17.55
CA THR A 57 -7.24 24.52 -16.24
C THR A 57 -6.54 23.34 -15.57
N ILE A 58 -6.43 23.43 -14.23
CA ILE A 58 -5.96 22.34 -13.38
C ILE A 58 -7.20 21.61 -12.86
N ASN A 59 -7.36 20.34 -13.24
CA ASN A 59 -8.45 19.52 -12.78
C ASN A 59 -7.97 18.59 -11.67
N LYS A 60 -8.65 18.61 -10.51
CA LYS A 60 -8.36 17.70 -9.40
C LYS A 60 -9.25 16.48 -9.51
N MET A 61 -8.66 15.30 -9.62
CA MET A 61 -9.39 14.04 -9.66
C MET A 61 -8.87 13.12 -8.55
N THR A 62 -9.80 12.45 -7.86
CA THR A 62 -9.46 11.43 -6.86
C THR A 62 -9.69 10.05 -7.46
N PHE A 63 -8.72 9.17 -7.26
CA PHE A 63 -8.72 7.78 -7.72
C PHE A 63 -8.63 6.88 -6.51
N THR A 64 -9.40 5.80 -6.52
CA THR A 64 -9.35 4.78 -5.48
C THR A 64 -8.50 3.61 -5.98
N ILE A 65 -7.52 3.22 -5.18
CA ILE A 65 -6.59 2.13 -5.45
C ILE A 65 -6.97 0.96 -4.57
N GLU A 66 -7.03 -0.22 -5.18
CA GLU A 66 -7.42 -1.45 -4.51
C GLU A 66 -6.35 -1.89 -3.50
N PRO A 67 -6.73 -2.57 -2.40
CA PRO A 67 -5.79 -2.93 -1.34
C PRO A 67 -4.59 -3.75 -1.83
N HIS A 68 -4.79 -4.61 -2.82
CA HIS A 68 -3.74 -5.46 -3.38
C HIS A 68 -2.68 -4.64 -4.13
N ASP A 69 -3.09 -3.64 -4.91
CA ASP A 69 -2.17 -2.73 -5.61
C ASP A 69 -1.35 -1.90 -4.62
N VAL A 70 -1.95 -1.48 -3.49
CA VAL A 70 -1.21 -0.77 -2.44
C VAL A 70 -0.09 -1.65 -1.87
N ILE A 71 -0.37 -2.93 -1.60
CA ILE A 71 0.65 -3.88 -1.15
C ILE A 71 1.75 -4.04 -2.19
N ASP A 72 1.40 -4.17 -3.47
CA ASP A 72 2.38 -4.30 -4.55
C ASP A 72 3.28 -3.07 -4.68
N ILE A 73 2.73 -1.87 -4.53
CA ILE A 73 3.50 -0.61 -4.48
C ILE A 73 4.51 -0.62 -3.32
N LEU A 74 4.05 -0.99 -2.12
CA LEU A 74 4.89 -1.00 -0.91
C LEU A 74 5.99 -2.06 -0.99
N VAL A 75 5.64 -3.27 -1.44
CA VAL A 75 6.58 -4.37 -1.62
C VAL A 75 7.62 -4.01 -2.69
N ARG A 76 7.19 -3.37 -3.78
CA ARG A 76 8.10 -2.90 -4.82
C ARG A 76 9.06 -1.83 -4.31
N PHE A 77 8.58 -0.85 -3.55
CA PHE A 77 9.46 0.13 -2.91
C PHE A 77 10.53 -0.56 -2.07
N CYS A 78 10.14 -1.58 -1.30
CA CYS A 78 11.09 -2.35 -0.50
C CYS A 78 12.14 -3.06 -1.38
N MET A 79 11.73 -3.66 -2.50
CA MET A 79 12.66 -4.29 -3.45
C MET A 79 13.62 -3.27 -4.08
N GLU A 80 13.13 -2.11 -4.51
CA GLU A 80 13.93 -1.04 -5.11
C GLU A 80 14.96 -0.45 -4.12
N ASN A 81 14.65 -0.50 -2.82
CA ASN A 81 15.51 0.03 -1.75
C ASN A 81 16.26 -1.05 -0.96
N ASN A 82 16.29 -2.30 -1.44
CA ASN A 82 16.96 -3.44 -0.79
C ASN A 82 16.48 -3.70 0.66
N VAL A 83 15.23 -3.37 0.98
CA VAL A 83 14.59 -3.71 2.26
C VAL A 83 14.12 -5.17 2.18
N PRO A 84 14.60 -6.08 3.05
CA PRO A 84 14.22 -7.48 2.98
C PRO A 84 12.74 -7.71 3.28
N VAL A 85 12.00 -8.23 2.30
CA VAL A 85 10.59 -8.61 2.44
C VAL A 85 10.48 -10.14 2.38
N PRO A 86 9.96 -10.79 3.43
CA PRO A 86 9.68 -12.22 3.39
C PRO A 86 8.68 -12.56 2.27
N ARG A 87 8.99 -13.59 1.47
CA ARG A 87 8.07 -14.08 0.42
C ARG A 87 6.79 -14.64 1.04
N ALA A 88 6.93 -15.50 2.05
CA ALA A 88 5.82 -16.03 2.84
C ALA A 88 5.29 -14.98 3.83
N GLY A 89 4.12 -15.24 4.41
CA GLY A 89 3.50 -14.42 5.45
C GLY A 89 2.47 -13.44 4.92
N ASP A 90 1.48 -13.19 5.78
CA ASP A 90 0.37 -12.28 5.51
C ASP A 90 0.88 -10.84 5.45
N LYS A 91 0.43 -10.12 4.43
CA LYS A 91 0.82 -8.74 4.17
C LYS A 91 -0.43 -7.87 4.24
N SER A 92 -0.37 -6.84 5.06
CA SER A 92 -1.43 -5.85 5.19
C SER A 92 -0.81 -4.47 5.28
N TRP A 93 -1.63 -3.45 5.06
CA TRP A 93 -1.18 -2.07 5.15
C TRP A 93 -2.12 -1.24 6.02
N SER A 94 -1.59 -0.16 6.57
CA SER A 94 -2.37 0.84 7.29
C SER A 94 -1.78 2.23 7.07
N SER A 95 -2.61 3.27 7.08
CA SER A 95 -2.16 4.66 7.11
C SER A 95 -2.16 5.20 8.53
N SER A 96 -1.22 6.07 8.84
CA SER A 96 -1.13 6.82 10.09
C SER A 96 -0.62 8.24 9.82
N ASP A 97 -0.58 9.09 10.84
CA ASP A 97 0.01 10.43 10.73
C ASP A 97 1.51 10.43 10.38
N LYS A 98 2.17 9.26 10.50
CA LYS A 98 3.59 9.07 10.16
C LYS A 98 3.81 8.59 8.73
N GLY A 99 2.74 8.43 7.96
CA GLY A 99 2.74 7.86 6.63
C GLY A 99 2.11 6.47 6.59
N ILE A 100 2.55 5.63 5.67
CA ILE A 100 1.95 4.33 5.39
C ILE A 100 2.82 3.20 5.93
N THR A 101 2.21 2.19 6.54
CA THR A 101 2.90 1.05 7.13
C THR A 101 2.56 -0.23 6.38
N LEU A 102 3.57 -0.94 5.90
CA LEU A 102 3.46 -2.33 5.47
C LEU A 102 3.71 -3.23 6.69
N SER A 103 2.73 -4.04 7.06
CA SER A 103 2.83 -5.05 8.11
C SER A 103 2.94 -6.44 7.50
N ILE A 104 3.89 -7.23 7.99
CA ILE A 104 4.15 -8.59 7.51
C ILE A 104 4.17 -9.53 8.70
N ALA A 105 3.24 -10.48 8.73
CA ALA A 105 3.14 -11.48 9.79
C ALA A 105 3.52 -12.86 9.24
N LEU A 106 4.60 -13.43 9.77
CA LEU A 106 4.98 -14.82 9.55
C LEU A 106 4.43 -15.65 10.70
N VAL A 107 3.24 -16.18 10.47
CA VAL A 107 2.51 -17.00 11.42
C VAL A 107 2.83 -18.46 11.13
N GLY A 108 3.29 -19.21 12.13
CA GLY A 108 3.46 -20.66 12.00
C GLY A 108 2.10 -21.35 11.78
N PRO A 109 2.05 -22.53 11.13
CA PRO A 109 0.83 -23.17 10.64
C PRO A 109 -0.26 -23.52 11.70
N GLU A 110 -0.01 -23.33 12.99
CA GLU A 110 -1.03 -23.54 14.05
C GLU A 110 -1.95 -22.35 14.31
N LEU A 111 -1.54 -21.13 13.96
CA LEU A 111 -2.33 -19.91 14.23
C LEU A 111 -3.28 -19.55 13.08
N GLU A 112 -3.06 -20.09 11.87
CA GLU A 112 -4.07 -20.06 10.79
C GLU A 112 -5.36 -20.80 11.21
N ARG A 113 -5.25 -21.87 12.01
CA ARG A 113 -6.42 -22.61 12.52
C ARG A 113 -7.26 -21.78 13.50
N ALA A 114 -6.62 -20.99 14.36
CA ALA A 114 -7.31 -20.17 15.35
C ALA A 114 -8.12 -19.02 14.73
N ASN A 115 -7.64 -18.44 13.62
CA ASN A 115 -8.35 -17.38 12.91
C ASN A 115 -9.52 -17.90 12.07
N ILE A 116 -9.43 -19.14 11.54
CA ILE A 116 -10.58 -19.78 10.87
C ILE A 116 -11.70 -20.08 11.87
N ASP A 117 -11.37 -20.55 13.08
CA ASP A 117 -12.37 -20.85 14.11
C ASP A 117 -13.09 -19.59 14.64
N LEU A 118 -12.40 -18.44 14.73
CA LEU A 118 -13.02 -17.17 15.12
C LEU A 118 -13.93 -16.59 14.03
N ALA A 119 -13.58 -16.76 12.75
CA ALA A 119 -14.42 -16.33 11.63
C ALA A 119 -15.62 -17.27 11.38
N ALA A 120 -15.55 -18.52 11.83
CA ALA A 120 -16.65 -19.49 11.75
C ALA A 120 -17.66 -19.39 12.92
N LEU A 121 -17.38 -18.56 13.93
CA LEU A 121 -18.23 -18.31 15.09
C LEU A 121 -18.92 -16.94 15.07
N ALA A 122 -18.77 -16.16 13.98
CA ALA A 122 -19.47 -14.91 13.72
C ALA A 122 -20.58 -15.13 12.66
#